data_AF-A0A812R5U5-F1
#
_entry.id   AF-A0A812R5U5-F1
#
_cell.length_a   1.000
_cell.length_b   1.000
_cell.length_c   1.000
_cell.angle_alpha   90.00
_cell.angle_beta   90.00
_cell.angle_gamma   90.00
#
_symmetry.space_group_name_H-M   'P 1'
#
loop_
_entity.id
_entity.type
_entity.pdbx_description
1 polymer ?
#
loop_
_entity_poly.entity_id
_entity_poly.type
_entity_poly.pdbx_seq_one_letter_code
_entity_poly.pdbx_strand_id
1 'polypeptide(L)'
;EKGGQSAGYFLGGKNIGWFAVGASLFASNIGSEHLVGLAGAGASGAFPMAQFEILAAIMLLVLAWVFVPIYLRLGVFTMPQFLERRYGSWSRSYLTWVSLIGYVLTKISLTIIAGGIIFVSLLGIDFWLGATLVVVITGVYTIFGGLRVVVYTDMIQMFILLAGALAIGYFGLQELGGWNQLQARTDEAYTSLWRPLSHPDFPWTGILFGAPILGIWYWCTDQFIVQRVLAARNIDQ
;
A
#
# COMPACT_ATOMS: atom_id res chain seq x y z
N GLU A 1 26.89 13.72 -15.87
CA GLU A 1 26.06 14.34 -14.82
C GLU A 1 24.54 14.09 -14.87
N LYS A 2 23.96 13.42 -15.89
CA LYS A 2 22.51 13.09 -15.89
C LYS A 2 22.06 12.08 -14.80
N GLY A 3 23.00 11.32 -14.21
CA GLY A 3 22.70 10.35 -13.15
C GLY A 3 22.47 10.96 -11.75
N GLY A 4 22.96 12.18 -11.50
CA GLY A 4 22.82 12.84 -10.19
C GLY A 4 21.43 13.44 -9.97
N GLN A 5 20.85 14.06 -11.01
CA GLN A 5 19.51 14.64 -10.95
C GLN A 5 18.41 13.58 -10.87
N SER A 6 18.50 12.49 -11.65
CA SER A 6 17.53 11.40 -11.59
C SER A 6 17.58 10.67 -10.25
N ALA A 7 18.78 10.38 -9.73
CA ALA A 7 18.94 9.80 -8.40
C ALA A 7 18.37 10.72 -7.29
N GLY A 8 18.59 12.04 -7.39
CA GLY A 8 18.01 13.01 -6.45
C GLY A 8 16.48 12.99 -6.43
N TYR A 9 15.86 12.95 -7.62
CA TYR A 9 14.40 12.90 -7.79
C TYR A 9 13.79 11.57 -7.30
N PHE A 10 14.42 10.43 -7.64
CA PHE A 10 13.90 9.09 -7.35
C PHE A 10 14.31 8.52 -5.99
N LEU A 11 15.31 9.07 -5.31
CA LEU A 11 15.80 8.57 -4.00
C LEU A 11 15.73 9.63 -2.89
N GLY A 12 15.22 10.83 -3.17
CA GLY A 12 15.14 11.92 -2.19
C GLY A 12 16.49 12.31 -1.59
N GLY A 13 17.60 12.01 -2.27
CA GLY A 13 18.96 12.23 -1.78
C GLY A 13 19.43 11.29 -0.65
N LYS A 14 18.73 10.17 -0.39
CA LYS A 14 19.04 9.22 0.70
C LYS A 14 19.21 9.91 2.05
N ASN A 15 18.29 10.79 2.41
CA ASN A 15 18.32 11.47 3.70
C ASN A 15 16.94 11.53 4.36
N ILE A 16 16.09 10.57 4.00
CA ILE A 16 14.77 10.39 4.61
C ILE A 16 14.97 9.54 5.87
N GLY A 17 14.48 10.03 7.01
CA GLY A 17 14.57 9.30 8.28
C GLY A 17 13.62 8.09 8.31
N TRP A 18 14.01 7.06 9.07
CA TRP A 18 13.28 5.77 9.16
C TRP A 18 11.78 5.92 9.41
N PHE A 19 11.38 6.85 10.28
CA PHE A 19 9.97 7.05 10.61
C PHE A 19 9.17 7.53 9.40
N ALA A 20 9.72 8.46 8.60
CA ALA A 20 9.06 8.92 7.39
C ALA A 20 8.99 7.82 6.31
N VAL A 21 10.01 6.97 6.22
CA VAL A 21 9.99 5.79 5.34
C VAL A 21 8.90 4.82 5.78
N GLY A 22 8.84 4.46 7.07
CA GLY A 22 7.82 3.58 7.62
C GLY A 22 6.41 4.13 7.46
N ALA A 23 6.21 5.42 7.75
CA ALA A 23 4.93 6.09 7.56
C ALA A 23 4.50 6.12 6.08
N SER A 24 5.45 6.33 5.16
CA SER A 24 5.16 6.28 3.73
C SER A 24 4.89 4.86 3.24
N LEU A 25 5.57 3.83 3.76
CA LEU A 25 5.22 2.43 3.49
C LEU A 25 3.80 2.09 3.96
N PHE A 26 3.42 2.56 5.16
CA PHE A 26 2.08 2.39 5.69
C PHE A 26 1.04 3.10 4.82
N ALA A 27 1.21 4.40 4.56
CA ALA A 27 0.27 5.18 3.76
C ALA A 27 0.19 4.71 2.30
N SER A 28 1.27 4.11 1.78
CA SER A 28 1.31 3.48 0.46
C SER A 28 0.50 2.20 0.36
N ASN A 29 0.34 1.51 1.49
CA ASN A 29 -0.52 0.33 1.57
C ASN A 29 -1.97 0.73 1.82
N ILE A 30 -2.19 1.66 2.75
CA ILE A 30 -3.54 2.00 3.20
C ILE A 30 -4.15 3.11 2.33
N GLY A 31 -5.10 2.73 1.48
CA GLY A 31 -5.93 3.65 0.69
C GLY A 31 -7.44 3.54 0.98
N SER A 32 -8.23 4.19 0.14
CA SER A 32 -9.70 4.17 0.18
C SER A 32 -10.29 2.75 0.11
N GLU A 33 -9.62 1.86 -0.61
CA GLU A 33 -9.96 0.45 -0.74
C GLU A 33 -9.82 -0.32 0.57
N HIS A 34 -8.92 0.10 1.47
CA HIS A 34 -8.81 -0.51 2.79
C HIS A 34 -9.96 -0.05 3.70
N LEU A 35 -10.24 1.26 3.72
CA LEU A 35 -11.32 1.80 4.57
C LEU A 35 -12.72 1.36 4.14
N VAL A 36 -13.01 1.28 2.84
CA VAL A 36 -14.33 0.88 2.33
C VAL A 36 -14.38 -0.62 2.04
N GLY A 37 -13.36 -1.17 1.38
CA GLY A 37 -13.33 -2.55 0.94
C GLY A 37 -13.12 -3.54 2.08
N LEU A 38 -12.07 -3.38 2.91
CA LEU A 38 -11.85 -4.30 4.03
C LEU A 38 -12.91 -4.16 5.12
N ALA A 39 -13.42 -2.95 5.36
CA ALA A 39 -14.56 -2.76 6.27
C ALA A 39 -15.82 -3.48 5.76
N GLY A 40 -16.12 -3.35 4.46
CA GLY A 40 -17.22 -4.06 3.82
C GLY A 40 -17.05 -5.59 3.86
N ALA A 41 -15.84 -6.08 3.58
CA ALA A 41 -15.49 -7.49 3.68
C ALA A 41 -15.63 -8.02 5.12
N GLY A 42 -15.19 -7.24 6.10
CA GLY A 42 -15.39 -7.54 7.52
C GLY A 42 -16.89 -7.67 7.84
N ALA A 43 -17.71 -6.71 7.40
CA ALA A 43 -19.16 -6.73 7.60
C ALA A 43 -19.88 -7.89 6.89
N SER A 44 -19.34 -8.40 5.76
CA SER A 44 -19.90 -9.56 5.05
C SER A 44 -19.40 -10.91 5.59
N GLY A 45 -18.61 -10.93 6.67
CA GLY A 45 -18.09 -12.17 7.29
C GLY A 45 -16.76 -12.68 6.72
N ALA A 46 -16.13 -11.93 5.82
CA ALA A 46 -14.80 -12.21 5.29
C ALA A 46 -13.68 -11.72 6.22
N PHE A 47 -13.87 -11.88 7.54
CA PHE A 47 -12.88 -11.56 8.58
C PHE A 47 -11.49 -12.19 8.36
N PRO A 48 -11.33 -13.40 7.77
CA PRO A 48 -10.02 -13.94 7.42
C PRO A 48 -9.15 -13.04 6.54
N MET A 49 -9.72 -12.06 5.83
CA MET A 49 -8.92 -11.09 5.07
C MET A 49 -7.92 -10.32 5.94
N ALA A 50 -8.17 -10.17 7.25
CA ALA A 50 -7.20 -9.57 8.17
C ALA A 50 -5.84 -10.31 8.21
N GLN A 51 -5.80 -11.58 7.80
CA GLN A 51 -4.55 -12.34 7.67
C GLN A 51 -3.58 -11.72 6.65
N PHE A 52 -4.07 -11.04 5.61
CA PHE A 52 -3.19 -10.37 4.65
C PHE A 52 -2.40 -9.24 5.30
N GLU A 53 -3.00 -8.51 6.25
CA GLU A 53 -2.34 -7.45 7.02
C GLU A 53 -1.36 -8.01 8.07
N ILE A 54 -1.73 -9.12 8.74
CA ILE A 54 -0.82 -9.80 9.67
C ILE A 54 0.41 -10.33 8.92
N LEU A 55 0.19 -10.93 7.75
CA LEU A 55 1.25 -11.45 6.90
C LEU A 55 2.10 -10.31 6.31
N ALA A 56 1.50 -9.17 5.97
CA ALA A 56 2.22 -7.98 5.54
C ALA A 56 3.29 -7.55 6.55
N ALA A 57 2.98 -7.55 7.85
CA ALA A 57 3.95 -7.23 8.89
C ALA A 57 5.16 -8.19 8.87
N ILE A 58 4.93 -9.48 8.65
CA ILE A 58 6.01 -10.47 8.52
C ILE A 58 6.81 -10.23 7.23
N MET A 59 6.14 -9.95 6.11
CA MET A 59 6.80 -9.69 4.84
C MET A 59 7.65 -8.42 4.85
N LEU A 60 7.25 -7.40 5.61
CA LEU A 60 8.06 -6.21 5.84
C LEU A 60 9.38 -6.53 6.57
N LEU A 61 9.36 -7.45 7.53
CA LEU A 61 10.60 -7.94 8.16
C LEU A 61 11.48 -8.70 7.16
N VAL A 62 10.88 -9.54 6.32
CA VAL A 62 11.60 -10.26 5.25
C VAL A 62 12.20 -9.27 4.24
N LEU A 63 11.45 -8.23 3.84
CA LEU A 63 11.95 -7.15 3.00
C LEU A 63 13.18 -6.50 3.65
N ALA A 64 13.07 -6.09 4.92
CA ALA A 64 14.13 -5.40 5.64
C ALA A 64 15.40 -6.24 5.83
N TRP A 65 15.27 -7.51 6.21
CA TRP A 65 16.44 -8.35 6.54
C TRP A 65 17.02 -9.13 5.37
N VAL A 66 16.23 -9.44 4.36
CA VAL A 66 16.67 -10.29 3.23
C VAL A 66 16.84 -9.45 1.97
N PHE A 67 15.79 -8.75 1.53
CA PHE A 67 15.77 -8.13 0.20
C PHE A 67 16.51 -6.80 0.15
N VAL A 68 16.34 -5.93 1.15
CA VAL A 68 17.00 -4.62 1.21
C VAL A 68 18.54 -4.75 1.18
N PRO A 69 19.18 -5.61 1.98
CA PRO A 69 20.64 -5.80 1.90
C PRO A 69 21.09 -6.29 0.51
N ILE A 70 20.30 -7.15 -0.15
CA ILE A 70 20.61 -7.64 -1.50
C ILE A 70 20.55 -6.48 -2.51
N TYR A 71 19.47 -5.68 -2.49
CA TYR A 71 19.30 -4.55 -3.41
C TYR A 71 20.37 -3.48 -3.23
N LEU A 72 20.72 -3.17 -1.97
CA LEU A 72 21.77 -2.21 -1.66
C LEU A 72 23.16 -2.69 -2.12
N ARG A 73 23.51 -3.96 -1.88
CA ARG A 73 24.79 -4.55 -2.36
C ARG A 73 24.88 -4.58 -3.87
N LEU A 74 23.77 -4.84 -4.55
CA LEU A 74 23.70 -4.80 -6.00
C LEU A 74 23.71 -3.35 -6.53
N GLY A 75 23.50 -2.33 -5.70
CA GLY A 75 23.44 -0.95 -6.17
C GLY A 75 22.35 -0.73 -7.23
N VAL A 76 21.23 -1.44 -7.07
CA VAL A 76 20.04 -1.27 -7.91
C VAL A 76 19.06 -0.35 -7.21
N PHE A 77 18.41 0.52 -7.98
CA PHE A 77 17.45 1.50 -7.48
C PHE A 77 16.02 1.25 -7.98
N THR A 78 15.88 0.33 -8.94
CA THR A 78 14.57 -0.08 -9.47
C THR A 78 14.54 -1.59 -9.70
N MET A 79 13.35 -2.18 -9.58
CA MET A 79 13.07 -3.59 -9.82
C MET A 79 13.27 -3.97 -11.29
N PRO A 80 12.88 -3.15 -12.29
CA PRO A 80 13.26 -3.40 -13.67
C PRO A 80 14.78 -3.43 -13.90
N GLN A 81 15.55 -2.58 -13.20
CA GLN A 81 17.02 -2.60 -13.26
C GLN A 81 17.59 -3.85 -12.61
N PHE A 82 17.02 -4.30 -11.49
CA PHE A 82 17.40 -5.58 -10.86
C PHE A 82 17.22 -6.75 -11.83
N LEU A 83 16.06 -6.84 -12.49
CA LEU A 83 15.81 -7.89 -13.49
C LEU A 83 16.73 -7.75 -14.71
N GLU A 84 16.98 -6.53 -15.19
CA GLU A 84 17.91 -6.30 -16.31
C GLU A 84 19.29 -6.90 -16.03
N ARG A 85 19.84 -6.64 -14.85
CA ARG A 85 21.17 -7.16 -14.49
C ARG A 85 21.19 -8.68 -14.35
N ARG A 86 20.07 -9.28 -13.93
CA ARG A 86 19.99 -10.72 -13.67
C ARG A 86 19.61 -11.56 -14.90
N TYR A 87 18.76 -11.03 -15.77
CA TYR A 87 18.09 -11.78 -16.86
C TYR A 87 18.15 -11.08 -18.22
N GLY A 88 18.68 -9.86 -18.31
CA GLY A 88 18.84 -9.10 -19.55
C GLY A 88 17.72 -8.10 -19.81
N SER A 89 17.90 -7.27 -20.85
CA SER A 89 17.06 -6.10 -21.16
C SER A 89 15.59 -6.42 -21.45
N TRP A 90 15.28 -7.62 -21.95
CA TRP A 90 13.90 -8.04 -22.21
C TRP A 90 13.06 -8.06 -20.94
N SER A 91 13.64 -8.53 -19.82
CA SER A 91 12.95 -8.68 -18.54
C SER A 91 12.58 -7.32 -17.92
N ARG A 92 13.45 -6.31 -18.12
CA ARG A 92 13.18 -4.92 -17.76
C ARG A 92 11.96 -4.39 -18.50
N SER A 93 11.95 -4.54 -19.82
CA SER A 93 10.87 -4.01 -20.66
C SER A 93 9.55 -4.69 -20.34
N TYR A 94 9.57 -6.01 -20.15
CA TYR A 94 8.40 -6.79 -19.75
C TYR A 94 7.81 -6.29 -18.42
N LEU A 95 8.62 -6.24 -17.35
CA LEU A 95 8.14 -5.80 -16.05
C LEU A 95 7.66 -4.35 -16.09
N THR A 96 8.40 -3.46 -16.76
CA THR A 96 8.03 -2.04 -16.88
C THR A 96 6.65 -1.87 -17.49
N TRP A 97 6.38 -2.52 -18.63
CA TRP A 97 5.09 -2.38 -19.31
C TRP A 97 3.95 -2.99 -18.52
N VAL A 98 4.13 -4.21 -17.99
CA VAL A 98 3.11 -4.88 -17.18
C VAL A 98 2.78 -4.06 -15.93
N SER A 99 3.80 -3.56 -15.21
CA SER A 99 3.60 -2.75 -14.01
C SER A 99 2.96 -1.40 -14.31
N LEU A 100 3.37 -0.68 -15.36
CA LEU A 100 2.78 0.63 -15.70
C LEU A 100 1.30 0.49 -16.07
N ILE A 101 0.97 -0.46 -16.94
CA ILE A 101 -0.42 -0.74 -17.32
C ILE A 101 -1.22 -1.16 -16.09
N GLY A 102 -0.67 -2.08 -15.29
CA GLY A 102 -1.27 -2.54 -14.05
C GLY A 102 -1.60 -1.39 -13.10
N TYR A 103 -0.65 -0.50 -12.80
CA TYR A 103 -0.88 0.62 -11.89
C TYR A 103 -1.89 1.63 -12.41
N VAL A 104 -1.86 1.96 -13.70
CA VAL A 104 -2.83 2.89 -14.29
C VAL A 104 -4.24 2.33 -14.20
N LEU A 105 -4.44 1.07 -14.59
CA LEU A 105 -5.76 0.44 -14.65
C LEU A 105 -6.31 0.07 -13.26
N THR A 106 -5.45 -0.26 -12.30
CA THR A 106 -5.89 -0.73 -10.99
C THR A 106 -5.76 0.37 -9.94
N LYS A 107 -4.56 0.64 -9.43
CA LYS A 107 -4.33 1.57 -8.31
C LYS A 107 -4.78 2.99 -8.62
N ILE A 108 -4.25 3.60 -9.69
CA ILE A 108 -4.50 5.01 -10.00
C ILE A 108 -5.98 5.24 -10.33
N SER A 109 -6.58 4.37 -11.14
CA SER A 109 -8.01 4.47 -11.49
C SER A 109 -8.91 4.35 -10.26
N LEU A 110 -8.67 3.37 -9.37
CA LEU A 110 -9.47 3.20 -8.16
C LEU A 110 -9.34 4.39 -7.20
N THR A 111 -8.12 4.92 -7.02
CA THR A 111 -7.90 6.10 -6.18
C THR A 111 -8.61 7.34 -6.73
N ILE A 112 -8.59 7.55 -8.05
CA ILE A 112 -9.29 8.69 -8.69
C ILE A 112 -10.81 8.55 -8.55
N ILE A 113 -11.34 7.34 -8.77
CA ILE A 113 -12.78 7.06 -8.61
C ILE A 113 -13.22 7.32 -7.17
N ALA A 114 -12.50 6.76 -6.19
CA ALA A 114 -12.80 6.97 -4.78
C ALA A 114 -12.73 8.46 -4.40
N GLY A 115 -11.69 9.17 -4.87
CA GLY A 115 -11.58 10.61 -4.70
C GLY A 115 -12.78 11.36 -5.29
N GLY A 116 -13.12 11.10 -6.55
CA GLY A 116 -14.24 11.75 -7.23
C GLY A 116 -15.59 11.53 -6.54
N ILE A 117 -15.85 10.32 -6.03
CA ILE A 117 -17.08 10.00 -5.28
C ILE A 117 -17.19 10.83 -4.00
N ILE A 118 -16.07 11.06 -3.30
CA ILE A 118 -16.04 11.89 -2.09
C ILE A 118 -16.39 13.34 -2.42
N PHE A 119 -15.86 13.89 -3.51
CA PHE A 119 -16.19 15.25 -3.97
C PHE A 119 -17.69 15.42 -4.27
N VAL A 120 -18.30 14.43 -4.92
CA VAL A 120 -19.76 14.43 -5.18
C VAL A 120 -20.54 14.34 -3.86
N SER A 121 -20.18 13.37 -3.01
CA SER A 121 -20.98 13.01 -1.83
C SER A 121 -20.89 14.04 -0.69
N LEU A 122 -19.72 14.67 -0.51
CA LEU A 122 -19.48 15.59 0.60
C LEU A 122 -19.53 17.07 0.19
N LEU A 123 -19.10 17.40 -1.03
CA LEU A 123 -18.95 18.79 -1.48
C LEU A 123 -19.97 19.19 -2.56
N GLY A 124 -20.75 18.24 -3.09
CA GLY A 124 -21.69 18.48 -4.18
C GLY A 124 -21.02 18.90 -5.49
N ILE A 125 -19.73 18.61 -5.65
CA ILE A 125 -18.94 18.95 -6.85
C ILE A 125 -19.09 17.82 -7.86
N ASP A 126 -19.22 18.16 -9.14
CA ASP A 126 -19.28 17.17 -10.22
C ASP A 126 -18.08 16.20 -10.20
N PHE A 127 -18.35 14.93 -10.48
CA PHE A 127 -17.36 13.85 -10.42
C PHE A 127 -16.13 14.15 -11.29
N TRP A 128 -16.33 14.59 -12.54
CA TRP A 128 -15.23 14.81 -13.48
C TRP A 128 -14.37 15.99 -13.07
N LEU A 129 -15.00 17.06 -12.56
CA LEU A 129 -14.28 18.20 -12.01
C LEU A 129 -13.45 17.79 -10.78
N GLY A 130 -14.05 17.06 -9.83
CA GLY A 130 -13.37 16.57 -8.63
C GLY A 130 -12.19 15.64 -8.97
N ALA A 131 -12.42 14.65 -9.82
CA ALA A 131 -11.39 13.72 -10.29
C ALA A 131 -10.22 14.45 -10.99
N THR A 132 -10.52 15.40 -11.87
CA THR A 132 -9.50 16.19 -12.57
C THR A 132 -8.68 17.04 -11.61
N LEU A 133 -9.34 17.69 -10.63
CA LEU A 133 -8.65 18.48 -9.60
C LEU A 133 -7.69 17.61 -8.78
N VAL A 134 -8.13 16.43 -8.34
CA VAL A 134 -7.27 15.49 -7.60
C VAL A 134 -6.04 15.11 -8.42
N VAL A 135 -6.21 14.75 -9.69
CA VAL A 135 -5.10 14.38 -10.58
C VAL A 135 -4.14 15.54 -10.81
N VAL A 136 -4.66 16.73 -11.11
CA VAL A 136 -3.82 17.91 -11.40
C VAL A 136 -3.04 18.34 -10.16
N ILE A 137 -3.70 18.47 -9.01
CA ILE A 137 -3.04 18.88 -7.76
C ILE A 137 -1.97 17.85 -7.39
N THR A 138 -2.31 16.55 -7.43
CA THR A 138 -1.38 15.45 -7.14
C THR A 138 -0.19 15.46 -8.10
N GLY A 139 -0.45 15.63 -9.39
CA GLY A 139 0.58 15.70 -10.42
C GLY A 139 1.52 16.88 -10.20
N VAL A 140 0.99 18.08 -9.92
CA VAL A 140 1.78 19.29 -9.71
C VAL A 140 2.77 19.10 -8.55
N TYR A 141 2.30 18.75 -7.35
CA TYR A 141 3.23 18.62 -6.21
C TYR A 141 4.19 17.43 -6.37
N THR A 142 3.79 16.37 -7.09
CA THR A 142 4.65 15.22 -7.35
C THR A 142 5.76 15.55 -8.34
N ILE A 143 5.44 16.24 -9.45
CA ILE A 143 6.41 16.63 -10.49
C ILE A 143 7.45 17.59 -9.94
N PHE A 144 7.05 18.59 -9.16
CA PHE A 144 8.00 19.58 -8.61
C PHE A 144 8.74 19.07 -7.37
N GLY A 145 8.11 18.18 -6.60
CA GLY A 145 8.63 17.74 -5.31
C GLY A 145 9.49 16.47 -5.33
N GLY A 146 9.28 15.58 -6.30
CA GLY A 146 9.93 14.26 -6.36
C GLY A 146 9.60 13.36 -5.17
N LEU A 147 10.34 12.25 -5.04
CA LEU A 147 10.03 11.23 -4.02
C LEU A 147 10.06 11.78 -2.59
N ARG A 148 10.94 12.75 -2.31
CA ARG A 148 11.03 13.34 -0.96
C ARG A 148 9.72 13.98 -0.54
N VAL A 149 9.14 14.84 -1.38
CA VAL A 149 7.87 15.49 -1.07
C VAL A 149 6.76 14.45 -0.93
N VAL A 150 6.71 13.46 -1.83
CA VAL A 150 5.74 12.36 -1.74
C VAL A 150 5.82 11.64 -0.39
N VAL A 151 7.01 11.27 0.06
CA VAL A 151 7.19 10.58 1.35
C VAL A 151 6.74 11.44 2.54
N TYR A 152 7.01 12.76 2.52
CA TYR A 152 6.55 13.64 3.59
C TYR A 152 5.04 13.89 3.55
N THR A 153 4.43 13.99 2.37
CA THR A 153 2.96 14.07 2.25
C THR A 153 2.30 12.78 2.72
N ASP A 154 2.87 11.62 2.36
CA ASP A 154 2.42 10.30 2.80
C ASP A 154 2.47 10.20 4.34
N MET A 155 3.54 10.71 4.96
CA MET A 155 3.68 10.73 6.42
C MET A 155 2.56 11.52 7.11
N ILE A 156 2.17 12.67 6.55
CA ILE A 156 1.03 13.45 7.07
C ILE A 156 -0.28 12.68 6.86
N GLN A 157 -0.46 12.09 5.67
CA GLN A 157 -1.64 11.29 5.34
C GLN A 157 -1.81 10.08 6.26
N MET A 158 -0.72 9.42 6.69
CA MET A 158 -0.78 8.33 7.66
C MET A 158 -1.56 8.72 8.92
N PHE A 159 -1.27 9.89 9.50
CA PHE A 159 -1.96 10.34 10.72
C PHE A 159 -3.44 10.61 10.47
N ILE A 160 -3.78 11.20 9.31
CA ILE A 160 -5.16 11.47 8.91
C ILE A 160 -5.93 10.16 8.74
N LEU A 161 -5.34 9.17 8.05
CA LEU A 161 -5.93 7.86 7.82
C LEU A 161 -6.11 7.09 9.13
N LEU A 162 -5.10 7.10 10.01
CA LEU A 162 -5.19 6.43 11.30
C LEU A 162 -6.25 7.07 12.20
N ALA A 163 -6.30 8.40 12.29
CA ALA A 163 -7.32 9.10 13.03
C ALA A 163 -8.72 8.85 12.46
N GLY A 164 -8.86 8.84 11.12
CA GLY A 164 -10.11 8.52 10.43
C GLY A 164 -10.59 7.10 10.70
N ALA A 165 -9.69 6.11 10.62
CA ALA A 165 -10.00 4.71 10.90
C ALA A 165 -10.45 4.52 12.36
N LEU A 166 -9.75 5.14 13.32
CA LEU A 166 -10.11 5.10 14.74
C LEU A 166 -11.46 5.78 15.00
N ALA A 167 -11.71 6.94 14.37
CA ALA A 167 -12.98 7.65 14.49
C ALA A 167 -14.15 6.82 13.93
N ILE A 168 -14.00 6.25 12.73
CA ILE A 168 -15.02 5.39 12.13
C ILE A 168 -15.26 4.16 13.00
N GLY A 169 -14.21 3.52 13.51
CA GLY A 169 -14.34 2.37 14.43
C GLY A 169 -15.07 2.74 15.72
N TYR A 170 -14.73 3.88 16.32
CA TYR A 170 -15.35 4.36 17.55
C TYR A 170 -16.84 4.71 17.36
N PHE A 171 -17.16 5.54 16.36
CA PHE A 171 -18.55 5.94 16.10
C PHE A 171 -19.39 4.76 15.60
N GLY A 172 -18.82 3.86 14.79
CA GLY A 172 -19.50 2.64 14.37
C GLY A 172 -19.82 1.73 15.55
N LEU A 173 -18.90 1.60 16.52
CA LEU A 173 -19.15 0.83 17.73
C LEU A 173 -20.19 1.50 18.64
N GLN A 174 -20.17 2.83 18.73
CA GLN A 174 -21.16 3.59 19.48
C GLN A 174 -22.57 3.38 18.90
N GLU A 175 -22.72 3.50 17.59
CA GLU A 175 -24.00 3.30 16.89
C GLU A 175 -24.53 1.87 17.03
N LEU A 176 -23.61 0.89 17.08
CA LEU A 176 -23.97 -0.51 17.33
C LEU A 176 -24.50 -0.76 18.75
N GLY A 177 -24.25 0.15 19.69
CA GLY A 177 -24.56 -0.02 21.11
C GLY A 177 -23.42 -0.63 21.94
N GLY A 178 -22.18 -0.57 21.44
CA GLY A 178 -20.96 -0.95 22.15
C GLY A 178 -20.43 -2.35 21.83
N TRP A 179 -19.29 -2.68 22.45
CA TRP A 179 -18.58 -3.95 22.24
C TRP A 179 -19.40 -5.20 22.56
N ASN A 180 -20.23 -5.13 23.60
CA ASN A 180 -21.10 -6.25 23.98
C ASN A 180 -22.13 -6.57 22.88
N GLN A 181 -22.64 -5.54 22.19
CA GLN A 181 -23.56 -5.73 21.07
C GLN A 181 -22.86 -6.31 19.84
N LEU A 182 -21.59 -5.94 19.61
CA LEU A 182 -20.77 -6.57 18.59
C LEU A 182 -20.63 -8.07 18.86
N GLN A 183 -20.18 -8.44 20.07
CA GLN A 183 -20.02 -9.84 20.46
C GLN A 183 -21.34 -10.63 20.44
N ALA A 184 -22.47 -9.99 20.76
CA ALA A 184 -23.78 -10.65 20.68
C ALA A 184 -24.24 -10.89 19.22
N ARG A 185 -23.71 -10.12 18.26
CA ARG A 185 -24.07 -10.17 16.84
C ARG A 185 -23.05 -10.91 15.97
N THR A 186 -21.87 -11.20 16.51
CA THR A 186 -20.81 -11.97 15.84
C THR A 186 -20.55 -13.26 16.62
N ASP A 187 -20.51 -14.41 15.94
CA ASP A 187 -20.09 -15.66 16.55
C ASP A 187 -18.58 -15.90 16.36
N GLU A 188 -18.06 -16.93 17.04
CA GLU A 188 -16.65 -17.31 16.93
C GLU A 188 -16.27 -17.64 15.48
N ALA A 189 -17.20 -18.22 14.72
CA ALA A 189 -17.01 -18.45 13.30
C ALA A 189 -16.84 -17.13 12.54
N TYR A 190 -17.66 -16.11 12.78
CA TYR A 190 -17.58 -14.82 12.09
C TYR A 190 -16.22 -14.16 12.28
N THR A 191 -15.69 -14.18 13.49
CA THR A 191 -14.37 -13.58 13.83
C THR A 191 -13.18 -14.53 13.64
N SER A 192 -13.40 -15.75 13.12
CA SER A 192 -12.32 -16.70 12.93
C SER A 192 -11.41 -16.28 11.77
N LEU A 193 -10.13 -16.11 12.07
CA LEU A 193 -9.09 -15.83 11.08
C LEU A 193 -8.68 -17.06 10.27
N TRP A 194 -8.92 -18.26 10.78
CA TRP A 194 -8.52 -19.52 10.15
C TRP A 194 -9.76 -20.33 9.79
N ARG A 195 -10.06 -20.41 8.50
CA ARG A 195 -11.20 -21.20 8.00
C ARG A 195 -10.79 -22.63 7.66
N PRO A 196 -11.73 -23.58 7.73
CA PRO A 196 -11.48 -24.96 7.32
C PRO A 196 -11.06 -25.04 5.85
N LEU A 197 -10.41 -26.15 5.49
CA LEU A 197 -9.96 -26.42 4.12
C LEU A 197 -11.09 -26.38 3.08
N SER A 198 -12.33 -26.69 3.50
CA SER A 198 -13.52 -26.69 2.67
C SER A 198 -14.11 -25.30 2.43
N HIS A 199 -13.61 -24.25 3.08
CA HIS A 199 -14.13 -22.90 2.88
C HIS A 199 -13.84 -22.45 1.44
N PRO A 200 -14.84 -21.95 0.68
CA PRO A 200 -14.67 -21.64 -0.74
C PRO A 200 -13.65 -20.53 -0.99
N ASP A 201 -13.69 -19.46 -0.17
CA ASP A 201 -12.87 -18.27 -0.44
C ASP A 201 -11.55 -18.19 0.36
N PHE A 202 -11.56 -18.62 1.64
CA PHE A 202 -10.44 -18.43 2.57
C PHE A 202 -9.93 -19.72 3.22
N PRO A 203 -9.72 -20.83 2.49
CA PRO A 203 -9.19 -22.04 3.10
C PRO A 203 -7.84 -21.75 3.76
N TRP A 204 -7.60 -22.27 4.97
CA TRP A 204 -6.36 -21.97 5.71
C TRP A 204 -5.09 -22.31 4.92
N THR A 205 -5.12 -23.29 4.03
CA THR A 205 -4.00 -23.65 3.15
C THR A 205 -3.69 -22.54 2.14
N GLY A 206 -4.72 -21.90 1.59
CA GLY A 206 -4.57 -20.75 0.71
C GLY A 206 -3.95 -19.55 1.43
N ILE A 207 -4.38 -19.31 2.67
CA ILE A 207 -3.79 -18.27 3.53
C ILE A 207 -2.34 -18.61 3.89
N LEU A 208 -2.05 -19.85 4.29
CA LEU A 208 -0.72 -20.22 4.79
C LEU A 208 0.32 -20.34 3.68
N PHE A 209 -0.04 -20.89 2.51
CA PHE A 209 0.92 -21.18 1.44
C PHE A 209 0.78 -20.26 0.23
N GLY A 210 -0.42 -19.74 -0.04
CA GLY A 210 -0.69 -18.84 -1.16
C GLY A 210 -0.41 -17.38 -0.82
N ALA A 211 -0.95 -16.88 0.30
CA ALA A 211 -0.79 -15.48 0.68
C ALA A 211 0.68 -15.02 0.86
N PRO A 212 1.63 -15.85 1.36
CA PRO A 212 3.03 -15.45 1.38
C PRO A 212 3.62 -15.17 0.01
N ILE A 213 3.18 -15.88 -1.04
CA ILE A 213 3.68 -15.66 -2.41
C ILE A 213 3.27 -14.26 -2.89
N LEU A 214 2.00 -13.89 -2.65
CA LEU A 214 1.48 -12.56 -2.93
C LEU A 214 2.18 -11.50 -2.07
N GLY A 215 2.41 -11.80 -0.79
CA GLY A 215 3.10 -10.92 0.14
C GLY A 215 4.55 -10.64 -0.27
N ILE A 216 5.30 -11.65 -0.69
CA ILE A 216 6.65 -11.47 -1.24
C ILE A 216 6.60 -10.62 -2.50
N TRP A 217 5.67 -10.91 -3.42
CA TRP A 217 5.54 -10.12 -4.63
C TRP A 217 5.28 -8.63 -4.30
N TYR A 218 4.28 -8.36 -3.47
CA TYR A 218 3.85 -7.01 -3.14
C TYR A 218 4.84 -6.24 -2.26
N TRP A 219 5.36 -6.84 -1.19
CA TRP A 219 6.24 -6.12 -0.26
C TRP A 219 7.69 -6.14 -0.71
N CYS A 220 8.16 -7.25 -1.28
CA CYS A 220 9.57 -7.43 -1.57
C CYS A 220 9.95 -7.09 -3.00
N THR A 221 9.01 -7.12 -3.97
CA THR A 221 9.35 -6.96 -5.41
C THR A 221 8.58 -5.86 -6.13
N ASP A 222 7.56 -5.28 -5.50
CA ASP A 222 6.83 -4.16 -6.07
C ASP A 222 7.70 -2.89 -6.06
N GLN A 223 7.81 -2.24 -7.21
CA GLN A 223 8.66 -1.06 -7.37
C GLN A 223 8.24 0.09 -6.46
N PHE A 224 6.93 0.30 -6.27
CA PHE A 224 6.40 1.39 -5.46
C PHE A 224 6.79 1.23 -3.98
N ILE A 225 6.82 0.00 -3.47
CA ILE A 225 7.25 -0.30 -2.10
C ILE A 225 8.77 -0.26 -1.97
N VAL A 226 9.48 -1.03 -2.79
CA VAL A 226 10.95 -1.18 -2.70
C VAL A 226 11.67 0.15 -2.86
N GLN A 227 11.19 1.03 -3.74
CA GLN A 227 11.81 2.34 -3.97
C GLN A 227 11.86 3.22 -2.71
N ARG A 228 10.83 3.17 -1.86
CA ARG A 228 10.77 3.96 -0.62
C ARG A 228 11.81 3.48 0.38
N VAL A 229 12.00 2.18 0.49
CA VAL A 229 13.00 1.60 1.39
C VAL A 229 14.42 1.91 0.90
N LEU A 230 14.65 1.88 -0.41
CA LEU A 230 15.94 2.24 -1.00
C LEU A 230 16.26 3.75 -0.93
N ALA A 231 15.26 4.59 -0.63
CA ALA A 231 15.43 6.03 -0.39
C ALA A 231 15.80 6.37 1.07
N ALA A 232 15.84 5.38 1.96
CA ALA A 232 16.33 5.54 3.33
C ALA A 232 17.81 5.96 3.35
N ARG A 233 18.22 6.59 4.46
CA ARG A 233 19.58 7.13 4.61
C ARG A 233 20.66 6.08 4.69
N ASN A 234 20.41 5.01 5.44
CA ASN A 234 21.29 3.87 5.60
C ASN A 234 20.46 2.63 5.98
N ILE A 235 21.12 1.48 6.10
CA ILE A 235 20.48 0.20 6.42
C ILE A 235 20.23 0.02 7.93
N ASP A 236 20.92 0.78 8.77
CA ASP A 236 20.85 0.69 10.24
C ASP A 236 19.67 1.48 10.83
N GLN A 237 19.03 2.31 10.01
CA GLN A 237 17.82 3.07 10.30
C GLN A 237 16.58 2.31 9.85
#